data_AF-A0A183HWH9-F1
#
_entry.id   AF-A0A183HWH9-F1
#
_cell.length_a   1.000
_cell.length_b   1.000
_cell.length_c   1.000
_cell.angle_alpha   90.00
_cell.angle_beta   90.00
_cell.angle_gamma   90.00
#
_symmetry.space_group_name_H-M   'P 1'
#
loop_
_entity.id
_entity.type
_entity.pdbx_description
1 polymer ?
#
loop_
_entity_poly.entity_id
_entity_poly.type
_entity_poly.pdbx_seq_one_letter_code
_entity_poly.pdbx_strand_id
1 'polypeptide(L)'
;MHRYQPNIHVVVHADGNGHQCRTFSFPNTSFMAVTAYQNHRITELKIQSNPFAKGFRECEMNESFPFLINPLFPFYTTLLASHFRAANSFNK
;
A
#
# COMPACT_ATOMS: atom_id res chain seq x y z
N MET A 1 3.54 -6.45 11.41
CA MET A 1 3.23 -6.81 10.01
C MET A 1 2.20 -7.93 10.03
N HIS A 2 0.90 -7.59 9.97
CA HIS A 2 -0.17 -8.56 10.12
C HIS A 2 -1.01 -8.67 8.85
N ARG A 3 -1.54 -9.87 8.61
CA ARG A 3 -2.49 -10.16 7.54
C ARG A 3 -3.90 -9.89 8.04
N TYR A 4 -4.70 -9.25 7.20
CA TYR A 4 -6.11 -8.98 7.46
C TYR A 4 -6.98 -9.52 6.32
N GLN A 5 -8.23 -9.84 6.66
CA GLN A 5 -9.27 -10.28 5.74
C GLN A 5 -10.47 -9.35 5.91
N PRO A 6 -10.80 -8.50 4.93
CA PRO A 6 -12.02 -7.73 4.94
C PRO A 6 -13.25 -8.63 4.96
N ASN A 7 -14.23 -8.28 5.78
CA ASN A 7 -15.56 -8.90 5.84
C ASN A 7 -16.62 -7.81 5.72
N ILE A 8 -17.69 -8.10 4.98
CA ILE A 8 -18.87 -7.22 4.86
C ILE A 8 -20.00 -7.84 5.68
N HIS A 9 -20.63 -7.03 6.52
CA HIS A 9 -21.76 -7.45 7.35
C HIS A 9 -23.02 -6.73 6.91
N VAL A 10 -24.06 -7.49 6.57
CA VAL A 10 -25.40 -6.98 6.26
C VAL A 10 -26.28 -7.25 7.47
N VAL A 11 -26.75 -6.18 8.11
CA VAL A 11 -27.60 -6.25 9.31
C VAL A 11 -28.98 -5.74 8.96
N VAL A 12 -30.00 -6.59 9.14
CA VAL A 12 -31.40 -6.20 8.99
C VAL A 12 -31.88 -5.62 10.32
N HIS A 13 -32.38 -4.39 10.28
CA HIS A 13 -33.02 -3.77 11.43
C HIS A 13 -34.54 -3.95 11.26
N ALA A 14 -35.15 -4.74 12.14
CA ALA A 14 -36.59 -4.91 12.21
C ALA A 14 -37.07 -4.44 13.58
N ASP A 15 -38.16 -3.66 13.61
CA ASP A 15 -38.61 -2.89 14.78
C ASP A 15 -39.14 -3.73 15.96
N GLY A 16 -39.04 -5.07 15.92
CA GLY A 16 -39.78 -5.91 16.86
C GLY A 16 -39.16 -7.22 17.34
N ASN A 17 -38.21 -7.85 16.63
CA ASN A 17 -37.56 -9.06 17.17
C ASN A 17 -36.33 -9.49 16.35
N GLY A 18 -35.14 -9.11 16.83
CA GLY A 18 -33.86 -9.70 16.44
C GLY A 18 -33.12 -9.00 15.31
N HIS A 19 -31.82 -8.75 15.53
CA HIS A 19 -30.90 -8.33 14.48
C HIS A 19 -30.43 -9.57 13.71
N GLN A 20 -30.92 -9.76 12.48
CA GLN A 20 -30.34 -10.76 11.58
C GLN A 20 -29.09 -10.17 10.94
N CYS A 21 -27.91 -10.73 11.27
CA CYS A 21 -26.64 -10.34 10.67
C CYS A 21 -26.14 -11.47 9.76
N ARG A 22 -25.79 -11.12 8.51
CA ARG A 22 -25.10 -12.01 7.57
C ARG A 22 -23.72 -11.45 7.25
N THR A 23 -22.72 -12.31 7.30
CA THR A 23 -21.31 -11.94 7.05
C THR A 23 -20.84 -12.55 5.73
N PHE A 24 -20.16 -11.75 4.92
CA PHE A 24 -19.56 -12.15 3.65
C PHE A 24 -18.06 -11.88 3.65
N SER A 25 -17.29 -12.90 3.29
CA SER A 25 -15.83 -12.84 3.18
C SER A 25 -15.39 -13.00 1.73
N PHE A 26 -14.36 -12.27 1.31
CA PHE A 26 -13.82 -12.32 -0.05
C PHE A 26 -12.34 -12.67 0.03
N PRO A 27 -11.93 -13.94 -0.13
CA PRO A 27 -10.53 -14.36 0.09
C PRO A 27 -9.50 -13.58 -0.73
N ASN A 28 -9.89 -13.14 -1.94
CA ASN A 28 -9.04 -12.35 -2.85
C ASN A 28 -8.77 -10.91 -2.37
N THR A 29 -9.42 -10.46 -1.29
CA THR A 29 -9.22 -9.12 -0.71
C THR A 29 -8.35 -9.12 0.54
N SER A 30 -7.75 -10.26 0.91
CA SER A 30 -6.78 -10.30 2.00
C SER A 30 -5.54 -9.46 1.69
N PHE A 31 -5.03 -8.73 2.68
CA PHE A 31 -3.85 -7.88 2.53
C PHE A 31 -3.00 -7.87 3.80
N MET A 32 -1.76 -7.36 3.70
CA MET A 32 -0.88 -7.09 4.84
C MET A 32 -0.89 -5.58 5.12
N ALA A 33 -1.13 -5.19 6.37
CA ALA A 33 -0.98 -3.78 6.76
C ALA A 33 0.51 -3.44 6.88
N VAL A 34 0.92 -2.32 6.27
CA VAL A 34 2.30 -1.86 6.19
C VAL A 34 2.38 -0.35 6.36
N THR A 35 3.50 0.15 6.88
CA THR A 35 3.80 1.60 6.90
C THR A 35 4.40 2.08 5.58
N ALA A 36 5.04 1.19 4.82
CA ALA A 36 5.55 1.43 3.48
C ALA A 36 5.53 0.14 2.65
N TYR A 37 5.28 0.25 1.35
CA TYR A 37 5.29 -0.90 0.44
C TYR A 37 6.67 -1.56 0.41
N GLN A 38 6.69 -2.89 0.52
CA GLN A 38 7.92 -3.69 0.42
C GLN A 38 8.12 -4.27 -0.97
N ASN A 39 7.03 -4.54 -1.71
CA ASN A 39 7.06 -5.13 -3.04
C ASN A 39 6.81 -4.06 -4.11
N HIS A 40 7.82 -3.81 -4.96
CA HIS A 40 7.76 -2.81 -6.03
C HIS A 40 6.60 -3.05 -7.01
N ARG A 41 6.26 -4.31 -7.30
CA ARG A 41 5.13 -4.64 -8.20
C ARG A 41 3.78 -4.17 -7.65
N ILE A 42 3.63 -4.18 -6.32
CA ILE A 42 2.43 -3.63 -5.67
C ILE A 42 2.43 -2.11 -5.78
N THR A 43 3.59 -1.46 -5.60
CA THR A 43 3.73 -0.01 -5.80
C THR A 43 3.35 0.40 -7.22
N GLU A 44 3.89 -0.26 -8.25
CA GLU A 44 3.57 -0.02 -9.65
C GLU A 44 2.09 -0.24 -9.95
N LEU A 45 1.51 -1.35 -9.49
CA LEU A 45 0.09 -1.63 -9.63
C LEU A 45 -0.75 -0.52 -9.00
N LYS A 46 -0.37 -0.06 -7.79
CA LYS A 46 -1.07 1.02 -7.09
C LYS A 46 -0.91 2.37 -7.80
N ILE A 47 0.26 2.67 -8.35
CA ILE A 47 0.49 3.87 -9.16
C ILE A 47 -0.40 3.86 -10.40
N GLN A 48 -0.44 2.74 -11.14
CA GLN A 48 -1.21 2.60 -12.38
C GLN A 48 -2.74 2.61 -12.15
N SER A 49 -3.22 2.00 -11.07
CA SER A 49 -4.66 1.82 -10.82
C SER A 49 -5.31 2.97 -10.04
N ASN A 50 -4.58 3.63 -9.13
CA ASN A 50 -5.16 4.68 -8.27
C ASN A 50 -5.08 6.07 -8.92
N PRO A 51 -6.21 6.76 -9.21
CA PRO A 51 -6.20 8.11 -9.79
C PRO A 51 -5.41 9.14 -8.97
N PHE A 52 -5.38 9.01 -7.65
CA PHE A 52 -4.65 9.91 -6.76
C PHE A 52 -3.11 9.74 -6.84
N ALA A 53 -2.64 8.70 -7.51
CA ALA A 53 -1.21 8.42 -7.72
C ALA A 53 -0.73 8.80 -9.14
N LYS A 54 -1.53 9.51 -9.95
CA LYS A 54 -1.21 9.83 -11.35
C LYS A 54 0.12 10.59 -11.53
N GLY A 55 0.48 11.48 -10.60
CA GLY A 55 1.71 12.27 -10.69
C GLY A 55 2.99 11.43 -10.72
N PHE A 56 2.97 10.23 -10.15
CA PHE A 56 4.11 9.32 -10.20
C PHE A 56 4.28 8.63 -11.56
N ARG A 57 3.23 8.60 -12.40
CA ARG A 57 3.27 8.01 -13.75
C ARG A 57 4.05 8.91 -14.72
N GLU A 58 3.88 10.22 -14.57
CA GLU A 58 4.42 11.24 -15.47
C GLU A 58 5.91 11.51 -15.19
N CYS A 59 6.39 11.20 -13.98
CA CYS A 59 7.81 11.25 -13.64
C CYS A 59 8.67 10.22 -14.40
N GLU A 60 8.12 9.08 -14.83
CA GLU A 60 8.89 8.06 -15.57
C GLU A 60 9.08 8.39 -17.06
N MET A 61 8.30 9.33 -17.62
CA MET A 61 8.40 9.72 -19.03
C MET A 61 9.29 10.95 -19.30
N ASN A 62 9.75 11.65 -18.26
CA ASN A 62 10.56 12.85 -18.39
C ASN A 62 11.93 12.67 -17.72
N GLU A 63 12.88 12.05 -18.42
CA GLU A 63 14.33 12.09 -18.17
C GLU A 63 14.93 13.52 -18.29
N SER A 64 14.13 14.57 -18.09
CA SER A 64 14.53 15.98 -18.27
C SER A 64 14.24 16.86 -17.05
N PHE A 65 13.65 16.34 -15.97
CA PHE A 65 13.47 17.12 -14.75
C PHE A 65 13.85 16.35 -13.49
N PRO A 66 15.14 16.03 -13.30
CA PRO A 66 15.63 15.69 -11.98
C PRO A 66 15.70 16.97 -11.16
N PHE A 67 15.17 16.95 -9.92
CA PHE A 67 15.45 17.86 -8.78
C PHE A 67 14.45 18.91 -8.27
N LEU A 68 13.38 19.35 -8.96
CA LEU A 68 12.71 20.59 -8.47
C LEU A 68 11.30 20.49 -7.85
N ILE A 69 10.63 19.33 -7.77
CA ILE A 69 9.26 19.26 -7.18
C ILE A 69 9.09 18.18 -6.09
N ASN A 70 10.16 17.75 -5.41
CA ASN A 70 9.99 17.19 -4.05
C ASN A 70 11.31 17.11 -3.27
N PRO A 71 11.56 17.96 -2.27
CA PRO A 71 12.77 17.86 -1.45
C PRO A 71 12.81 16.56 -0.62
N LEU A 72 11.70 15.80 -0.54
CA LEU A 72 11.63 14.54 0.20
C LEU A 72 11.92 13.29 -0.62
N PHE A 73 11.96 13.37 -1.96
CA PHE A 73 12.21 12.21 -2.82
C PHE A 73 13.58 11.53 -2.58
N PRO A 74 14.69 12.28 -2.39
CA PRO A 74 15.99 11.67 -2.08
C PRO A 74 16.00 10.94 -0.74
N PHE A 75 15.16 11.35 0.22
CA PHE A 75 15.09 10.73 1.55
C PHE A 75 14.33 9.41 1.54
N TYR A 76 13.32 9.22 0.68
CA TYR A 76 12.64 7.93 0.55
C TYR A 76 13.55 6.83 -0.02
N THR A 77 14.44 7.17 -0.96
CA THR A 77 15.37 6.21 -1.55
C THR A 77 16.57 5.94 -0.63
N THR A 78 17.11 6.98 0.02
CA THR A 78 18.31 6.83 0.89
C THR A 78 18.00 6.25 2.27
N LEU A 79 16.84 6.53 2.87
CA LEU A 79 16.43 5.92 4.15
C LEU A 79 16.18 4.41 3.98
N LEU A 80 15.56 4.00 2.86
CA LEU A 80 15.30 2.59 2.57
C LEU A 80 16.61 1.82 2.23
N ALA A 81 17.53 2.45 1.50
CA ALA A 81 18.82 1.85 1.15
C ALA A 81 19.79 1.74 2.35
N SER A 82 19.79 2.72 3.26
CA SER A 82 20.67 2.70 4.44
C SER A 82 20.30 1.62 5.46
N HIS A 83 19.02 1.32 5.63
CA HIS A 83 18.57 0.20 6.47
C HIS A 83 18.94 -1.17 5.89
N PHE A 84 18.91 -1.35 4.56
CA PHE A 84 19.33 -2.61 3.93
C PHE A 84 20.85 -2.80 3.92
N ARG A 85 21.65 -1.72 3.92
CA ARG A 85 23.11 -1.82 4.00
C ARG A 85 23.60 -2.18 5.41
N ALA A 86 22.88 -1.79 6.46
CA ALA A 86 23.20 -2.17 7.84
C ALA A 86 22.88 -3.64 8.14
N ALA A 87 21.84 -4.22 7.53
CA ALA A 87 21.43 -5.60 7.77
C ALA A 87 22.30 -6.66 7.06
N ASN A 88 23.10 -6.28 6.05
CA ASN A 88 23.96 -7.19 5.30
C ASN A 88 25.45 -7.19 5.74
N SER A 89 25.79 -6.56 6.87
CA SER A 89 27.16 -6.61 7.43
C SER A 89 27.37 -7.73 8.45
N PHE A 90 26.37 -8.58 8.72
CA PHE A 90 26.47 -9.75 9.60
C PHE A 90 26.28 -11.02 8.78
N ASN A 91 27.25 -11.31 7.91
CA ASN A 91 27.57 -12.65 7.40
C ASN A 91 28.88 -12.52 6.59
N LYS A 92 29.99 -12.49 7.32
CA LYS A 92 31.29 -12.98 6.86
C LYS A 92 31.56 -14.27 7.60
#